data_AF-A0A3D4W1E9-F1
#
_entry.id   AF-A0A3D4W1E9-F1
#
_cell.length_a   1.000
_cell.length_b   1.000
_cell.length_c   1.000
_cell.angle_alpha   90.00
_cell.angle_beta   90.00
_cell.angle_gamma   90.00
#
_symmetry.space_group_name_H-M   'P 1'
#
loop_
_entity.id
_entity.type
_entity.pdbx_description
1 polymer ?
#
loop_
_entity_poly.entity_id
_entity_poly.type
_entity_poly.pdbx_seq_one_letter_code
_entity_poly.pdbx_strand_id
1 'polypeptide(L)'
;MQLFELVSPRLFRPLAGPNRAFYAELLLLLWEECRHTADYSISRAEAVSRAEDYFAALAKPLALDADDAGDEAEQPTRDPHTLALGFLLRLRRTGWLEEQPGSYEEEPALAFVPEVAPLLEALEEILNPRVVTYTGKLYKAWQLLQNIGEEKSPYENVLREVASDLEALNKSLRALNASIGHYIDRLTRNRTPQEVLELFDQYEEKVVAAAYHRFKTSDNLFNYRAYLEEELDDCEAEHLPRLALDYARVERCAPGEAAPAVRALIQKLRDSLEEMSTL
;
A
#
# COMPACT_ATOMS: atom_id res chain seq x y z
N MET A 1 -1.00 -7.53 21.61
CA MET A 1 -0.89 -8.78 20.86
C MET A 1 0.41 -8.76 20.09
N GLN A 2 1.12 -9.87 20.07
CA GLN A 2 2.33 -10.06 19.27
C GLN A 2 1.94 -10.49 17.85
N LEU A 3 2.76 -10.18 16.84
CA LEU A 3 2.46 -10.48 15.43
C LEU A 3 2.12 -11.97 15.20
N PHE A 4 2.89 -12.89 15.78
CA PHE A 4 2.69 -14.33 15.61
C PHE A 4 1.59 -14.95 16.50
N GLU A 5 0.87 -14.11 17.25
CA GLU A 5 -0.43 -14.50 17.83
C GLU A 5 -1.57 -14.33 16.81
N LEU A 6 -1.36 -13.50 15.77
CA LEU A 6 -2.33 -13.18 14.72
C LEU A 6 -2.06 -13.95 13.42
N VAL A 7 -0.79 -14.15 13.07
CA VAL A 7 -0.39 -14.88 11.86
C VAL A 7 0.45 -16.09 12.19
N SER A 8 0.41 -17.10 11.32
CA SER A 8 1.21 -18.32 11.48
C SER A 8 2.71 -18.00 11.64
N PRO A 9 3.44 -18.64 12.57
CA PRO A 9 4.90 -18.52 12.67
C PRO A 9 5.63 -19.05 11.43
N ARG A 10 4.92 -19.76 10.54
CA ARG A 10 5.44 -20.30 9.29
C ARG A 10 5.13 -19.43 8.07
N LEU A 11 4.46 -18.29 8.25
CA LEU A 11 3.95 -17.45 7.17
C LEU A 11 5.01 -17.12 6.10
N PHE A 12 6.22 -16.73 6.51
CA PHE A 12 7.24 -16.29 5.57
C PHE A 12 8.01 -17.44 4.88
N ARG A 13 7.76 -18.70 5.23
CA ARG A 13 8.54 -19.82 4.69
C ARG A 13 8.42 -20.00 3.18
N PRO A 14 7.23 -19.90 2.54
CA PRO A 14 7.12 -19.98 1.09
C PRO A 14 7.97 -18.90 0.40
N LEU A 15 8.03 -17.71 0.98
CA LEU A 15 8.77 -16.55 0.46
C LEU A 15 10.28 -16.58 0.77
N ALA A 16 10.75 -17.51 1.59
CA ALA A 16 12.17 -17.69 1.94
C ALA A 16 12.83 -18.87 1.21
N GLY A 17 12.03 -19.78 0.63
CA GLY A 17 12.50 -21.02 0.00
C GLY A 17 13.09 -20.87 -1.41
N PRO A 18 13.49 -21.99 -2.03
CA PRO A 18 13.97 -22.02 -3.43
C PRO A 18 12.87 -21.61 -4.42
N ASN A 19 11.61 -21.91 -4.13
CA ASN A 19 10.46 -21.57 -4.98
C ASN A 19 9.82 -20.21 -4.66
N ARG A 20 10.48 -19.33 -3.89
CA ARG A 20 9.93 -18.06 -3.40
C ARG A 20 9.31 -17.15 -4.48
N ALA A 21 9.92 -17.11 -5.66
CA ALA A 21 9.41 -16.29 -6.77
C ALA A 21 8.05 -16.81 -7.25
N PHE A 22 7.92 -18.13 -7.42
CA PHE A 22 6.69 -18.78 -7.83
C PHE A 22 5.59 -18.65 -6.78
N TYR A 23 5.93 -18.69 -5.48
CA TYR A 23 4.96 -18.40 -4.42
C TYR A 23 4.49 -16.95 -4.45
N ALA A 24 5.39 -15.98 -4.61
CA ALA A 24 5.01 -14.58 -4.68
C ALA A 24 4.10 -14.28 -5.88
N GLU A 25 4.45 -14.82 -7.05
CA GLU A 25 3.63 -14.71 -8.27
C GLU A 25 2.26 -15.37 -8.10
N LEU A 26 2.20 -16.59 -7.56
CA LEU A 26 0.95 -17.31 -7.34
C LEU A 26 0.06 -16.61 -6.29
N LEU A 27 0.64 -16.08 -5.21
CA LEU A 27 -0.10 -15.31 -4.20
C LEU A 27 -0.79 -14.10 -4.84
N LEU A 28 -0.08 -13.35 -5.67
CA LEU A 28 -0.65 -12.17 -6.34
C LEU A 28 -1.65 -12.53 -7.44
N LEU A 29 -1.42 -13.64 -8.16
CA LEU A 29 -2.37 -14.17 -9.13
C LEU A 29 -3.72 -14.50 -8.47
N LEU A 30 -3.70 -15.23 -7.35
CA LEU A 30 -4.91 -15.60 -6.62
C LEU A 30 -5.54 -14.39 -5.92
N TRP A 31 -4.73 -13.47 -5.42
CA TRP A 31 -5.19 -12.24 -4.78
C TRP A 31 -6.02 -11.37 -5.74
N GLU A 32 -5.57 -11.23 -6.99
CA GLU A 32 -6.29 -10.41 -7.99
C GLU A 32 -7.72 -10.91 -8.24
N GLU A 33 -7.94 -12.23 -8.18
CA GLU A 33 -9.27 -12.81 -8.38
C GLU A 33 -10.25 -12.54 -7.22
N CYS A 34 -9.75 -12.35 -6.00
CA CYS A 34 -10.60 -12.32 -4.80
C CYS A 34 -10.47 -11.05 -3.94
N ARG A 35 -9.54 -10.13 -4.21
CA ARG A 35 -9.31 -8.89 -3.44
C ARG A 35 -10.54 -7.99 -3.28
N HIS A 36 -11.50 -8.10 -4.19
CA HIS A 36 -12.75 -7.32 -4.18
C HIS A 36 -13.95 -8.07 -3.60
N THR A 37 -13.77 -9.34 -3.22
CA THR A 37 -14.79 -10.13 -2.51
C THR A 37 -14.80 -9.77 -1.02
N ALA A 38 -15.93 -9.99 -0.35
CA ALA A 38 -16.10 -9.58 1.05
C ALA A 38 -15.24 -10.40 2.03
N ASP A 39 -14.89 -11.63 1.67
CA ASP A 39 -14.20 -12.61 2.50
C ASP A 39 -12.88 -13.09 1.89
N TYR A 40 -12.40 -12.41 0.84
CA TYR A 40 -11.18 -12.75 0.11
C TYR A 40 -11.16 -14.20 -0.40
N SER A 41 -12.33 -14.70 -0.83
CA SER A 41 -12.51 -16.09 -1.24
C SER A 41 -12.53 -16.28 -2.77
N ILE A 42 -12.11 -17.47 -3.17
CA ILE A 42 -12.16 -17.99 -4.54
C ILE A 42 -12.56 -19.46 -4.47
N SER A 43 -13.35 -19.97 -5.43
CA SER A 43 -13.69 -21.40 -5.41
C SER A 43 -12.41 -22.24 -5.53
N ARG A 44 -12.37 -23.39 -4.85
CA ARG A 44 -11.21 -24.28 -4.88
C ARG A 44 -10.91 -24.74 -6.31
N ALA A 45 -11.95 -25.00 -7.11
CA ALA A 45 -11.80 -25.36 -8.50
C ALA A 45 -11.12 -24.26 -9.31
N GLU A 46 -11.54 -23.00 -9.14
CA GLU A 46 -10.94 -21.86 -9.84
C GLU A 46 -9.49 -21.62 -9.38
N ALA A 47 -9.22 -21.67 -8.08
CA ALA A 47 -7.86 -21.52 -7.55
C ALA A 47 -6.89 -22.57 -8.12
N VAL A 48 -7.35 -23.82 -8.22
CA VAL A 48 -6.57 -24.90 -8.84
C VAL A 48 -6.38 -24.64 -10.33
N SER A 49 -7.44 -24.28 -11.06
CA SER A 49 -7.37 -23.96 -12.50
C SER A 49 -6.37 -22.85 -12.79
N ARG A 50 -6.42 -21.73 -12.05
CA ARG A 50 -5.49 -20.60 -12.22
C ARG A 50 -4.05 -20.97 -11.91
N ALA A 51 -3.83 -21.77 -10.87
CA ALA A 51 -2.50 -22.28 -10.54
C ALA A 51 -1.98 -23.24 -11.63
N GLU A 52 -2.84 -24.10 -12.18
CA GLU A 52 -2.50 -24.99 -13.29
C GLU A 52 -2.10 -24.22 -14.54
N ASP A 53 -2.90 -23.24 -14.94
CA ASP A 53 -2.60 -22.39 -16.10
C ASP A 53 -1.25 -21.67 -15.94
N TYR A 54 -0.98 -21.16 -14.73
CA TYR A 54 0.31 -20.55 -14.39
C TYR A 54 1.49 -21.53 -14.56
N PHE A 55 1.40 -22.73 -13.99
CA PHE A 55 2.49 -23.71 -14.09
C PHE A 55 2.62 -24.32 -15.49
N ALA A 56 1.52 -24.47 -16.21
CA ALA A 56 1.51 -24.91 -17.61
C ALA A 56 2.23 -23.89 -18.51
N ALA A 57 1.98 -22.60 -18.32
CA ALA A 57 2.68 -21.52 -19.02
C ALA A 57 4.17 -21.45 -18.63
N LEU A 58 4.50 -21.72 -17.37
CA LEU A 58 5.88 -21.73 -16.89
C LEU A 58 6.71 -22.86 -17.54
N ALA A 59 6.11 -24.04 -17.70
CA ALA A 59 6.70 -25.24 -18.32
C ALA A 59 8.08 -25.67 -17.74
N LYS A 60 8.36 -25.33 -16.47
CA LYS A 60 9.61 -25.66 -15.77
C LYS A 60 9.42 -26.83 -14.82
N PRO A 61 10.39 -27.77 -14.75
CA PRO A 61 10.38 -28.78 -13.69
C PRO A 61 10.69 -28.11 -12.35
N LEU A 62 9.83 -28.32 -11.36
CA LEU A 62 9.99 -27.79 -10.01
C LEU A 62 9.88 -28.94 -9.01
N ALA A 63 10.74 -28.93 -7.98
CA ALA A 63 10.56 -29.78 -6.82
C ALA A 63 9.61 -29.06 -5.86
N LEU A 64 8.59 -29.78 -5.36
CA LEU A 64 7.78 -29.27 -4.27
C LEU A 64 8.65 -29.18 -3.02
N ASP A 65 8.46 -28.10 -2.28
CA ASP A 65 9.22 -27.89 -1.06
C ASP A 65 8.75 -28.86 0.02
N ALA A 66 9.69 -29.56 0.64
CA ALA A 66 9.41 -30.42 1.77
C ALA A 66 8.79 -29.61 2.92
N ASP A 67 7.80 -30.20 3.57
CA ASP A 67 7.38 -29.75 4.88
C ASP A 67 8.34 -30.28 5.94
N ASP A 68 8.47 -29.59 7.07
CA ASP A 68 9.35 -29.93 8.22
C ASP A 68 9.16 -31.36 8.79
N ALA A 69 8.25 -32.16 8.22
CA ALA A 69 7.95 -33.53 8.60
C ALA A 69 9.02 -34.57 8.19
N GLY A 70 10.15 -34.14 7.63
CA GLY A 70 11.27 -35.05 7.31
C GLY A 70 11.05 -35.89 6.05
N ASP A 71 10.16 -35.45 5.16
CA ASP A 71 9.98 -36.08 3.85
C ASP A 71 11.20 -35.83 2.96
N GLU A 72 11.61 -36.86 2.21
CA GLU A 72 12.65 -36.75 1.19
C GLU A 72 12.27 -35.67 0.18
N ALA A 73 13.24 -34.88 -0.29
CA ALA A 73 12.99 -33.86 -1.31
C ALA A 73 12.29 -34.51 -2.52
N GLU A 74 11.07 -34.09 -2.80
CA GLU A 74 10.28 -34.66 -3.88
C GLU A 74 11.01 -34.52 -5.22
N GLN A 75 10.90 -35.55 -6.07
CA GLN A 75 11.49 -35.49 -7.40
C GLN A 75 10.85 -34.34 -8.19
N PRO A 76 11.64 -33.52 -8.91
CA PRO A 76 11.10 -32.43 -9.70
C PRO A 76 10.05 -32.92 -10.70
N THR A 77 8.89 -32.28 -10.72
CA THR A 77 7.79 -32.58 -11.65
C THR A 77 7.53 -31.41 -12.58
N ARG A 78 7.01 -31.71 -13.77
CA ARG A 78 6.50 -30.73 -14.74
C ARG A 78 4.98 -30.73 -14.83
N ASP A 79 4.32 -31.62 -14.10
CA ASP A 79 2.87 -31.77 -14.14
C ASP A 79 2.20 -30.54 -13.49
N PRO A 80 1.47 -29.70 -14.24
CA PRO A 80 0.89 -28.47 -13.71
C PRO A 80 -0.09 -28.73 -12.58
N HIS A 81 -0.88 -29.81 -12.67
CA HIS A 81 -1.85 -30.20 -11.64
C HIS A 81 -1.17 -30.52 -10.31
N THR A 82 -0.13 -31.37 -10.34
CA THR A 82 0.67 -31.71 -9.15
C THR A 82 1.31 -30.46 -8.54
N LEU A 83 1.87 -29.56 -9.36
CA LEU A 83 2.46 -28.31 -8.90
C LEU A 83 1.42 -27.39 -8.26
N ALA A 84 0.27 -27.19 -8.91
CA ALA A 84 -0.83 -26.38 -8.41
C ALA A 84 -1.28 -26.85 -7.02
N LEU A 85 -1.58 -28.14 -6.88
CA LEU A 85 -2.01 -28.71 -5.60
C LEU A 85 -0.94 -28.58 -4.52
N GLY A 86 0.33 -28.86 -4.84
CA GLY A 86 1.44 -28.77 -3.89
C GLY A 86 1.69 -27.35 -3.38
N PHE A 87 1.68 -26.37 -4.30
CA PHE A 87 1.86 -24.97 -3.94
C PHE A 87 0.69 -24.44 -3.10
N LEU A 88 -0.55 -24.69 -3.51
CA LEU A 88 -1.75 -24.30 -2.76
C LEU A 88 -1.77 -24.95 -1.36
N LEU A 89 -1.41 -26.22 -1.26
CA LEU A 89 -1.32 -26.93 0.02
C LEU A 89 -0.29 -26.26 0.95
N ARG A 90 0.87 -25.87 0.42
CA ARG A 90 1.88 -25.19 1.24
C ARG A 90 1.43 -23.81 1.68
N LEU A 91 0.78 -23.04 0.81
CA LEU A 91 0.20 -21.74 1.18
C LEU A 91 -0.82 -21.89 2.32
N ARG A 92 -1.64 -22.96 2.28
CA ARG A 92 -2.55 -23.27 3.39
C ARG A 92 -1.82 -23.65 4.68
N ARG A 93 -0.86 -24.57 4.62
CA ARG A 93 -0.08 -25.04 5.77
C ARG A 93 0.75 -23.93 6.43
N THR A 94 1.07 -22.88 5.68
CA THR A 94 1.83 -21.72 6.16
C THR A 94 0.96 -20.54 6.57
N GLY A 95 -0.37 -20.66 6.46
CA GLY A 95 -1.32 -19.66 6.97
C GLY A 95 -1.56 -18.48 6.03
N TRP A 96 -1.33 -18.65 4.72
CA TRP A 96 -1.78 -17.67 3.72
C TRP A 96 -3.24 -17.89 3.34
N LEU A 97 -3.64 -19.16 3.21
CA LEU A 97 -4.96 -19.57 2.76
C LEU A 97 -5.65 -20.46 3.80
N GLU A 98 -6.95 -20.31 3.92
CA GLU A 98 -7.84 -21.20 4.65
C GLU A 98 -8.84 -21.84 3.69
N GLU A 99 -9.22 -23.09 3.93
CA GLU A 99 -10.27 -23.74 3.15
C GLU A 99 -11.58 -23.60 3.90
N GLN A 100 -12.53 -22.94 3.27
CA GLN A 100 -13.89 -22.84 3.76
C GLN A 100 -14.68 -24.03 3.20
N PRO A 101 -15.32 -24.84 4.06
CA PRO A 101 -16.09 -25.98 3.59
C PRO A 101 -17.29 -25.50 2.77
N GLY A 102 -17.50 -26.10 1.61
CA GLY A 102 -18.70 -25.88 0.81
C GLY A 102 -19.95 -26.41 1.50
N SER A 103 -21.11 -25.88 1.12
CA SER A 103 -22.40 -26.42 1.50
C SER A 103 -22.88 -27.48 0.50
N TYR A 104 -24.12 -27.98 0.62
CA TYR A 104 -24.67 -28.94 -0.35
C TYR A 104 -24.84 -28.31 -1.75
N GLU A 105 -24.96 -26.98 -1.83
CA GLU A 105 -25.15 -26.22 -3.07
C GLU A 105 -23.91 -25.43 -3.51
N GLU A 106 -22.94 -25.23 -2.60
CA GLU A 106 -21.76 -24.40 -2.83
C GLU A 106 -20.48 -25.24 -2.81
N GLU A 107 -19.60 -25.02 -3.78
CA GLU A 107 -18.29 -25.65 -3.81
C GLU A 107 -17.40 -25.17 -2.66
N PRO A 108 -16.44 -25.99 -2.19
CA PRO A 108 -15.44 -25.51 -1.23
C PRO A 108 -14.66 -24.34 -1.81
N ALA A 109 -14.32 -23.37 -0.97
CA ALA A 109 -13.58 -22.18 -1.34
C ALA A 109 -12.24 -22.11 -0.59
N LEU A 110 -11.28 -21.42 -1.20
CA LEU A 110 -10.06 -20.97 -0.53
C LEU A 110 -10.19 -19.47 -0.26
N ALA A 111 -9.92 -19.06 0.97
CA ALA A 111 -9.92 -17.67 1.36
C ALA A 111 -8.54 -17.25 1.88
N PHE A 112 -8.10 -16.04 1.56
CA PHE A 112 -6.95 -15.47 2.24
C PHE A 112 -7.28 -15.17 3.69
N VAL A 113 -6.35 -15.51 4.59
CA VAL A 113 -6.43 -15.11 5.99
C VAL A 113 -6.47 -13.57 6.06
N PRO A 114 -7.48 -12.94 6.71
CA PRO A 114 -7.63 -11.48 6.68
C PRO A 114 -6.39 -10.72 7.14
N GLU A 115 -5.66 -11.26 8.11
CA GLU A 115 -4.43 -10.71 8.67
C GLU A 115 -3.29 -10.63 7.65
N VAL A 116 -3.34 -11.40 6.54
CA VAL A 116 -2.31 -11.38 5.49
C VAL A 116 -2.63 -10.41 4.35
N ALA A 117 -3.85 -9.87 4.25
CA ALA A 117 -4.23 -8.93 3.19
C ALA A 117 -3.30 -7.70 3.12
N PRO A 118 -2.90 -7.04 4.23
CA PRO A 118 -1.94 -5.94 4.17
C PRO A 118 -0.57 -6.32 3.60
N LEU A 119 -0.16 -7.59 3.74
CA LEU A 119 1.09 -8.09 3.15
C LEU A 119 0.95 -8.29 1.63
N LEU A 120 -0.20 -8.77 1.17
CA LEU A 120 -0.48 -8.92 -0.26
C LEU A 120 -0.51 -7.56 -0.96
N GLU A 121 -1.17 -6.56 -0.35
CA GLU A 121 -1.15 -5.18 -0.84
C GLU A 121 0.27 -4.61 -0.90
N ALA A 122 1.09 -4.85 0.13
CA ALA A 122 2.47 -4.41 0.14
C ALA A 122 3.32 -5.10 -0.94
N LEU A 123 3.11 -6.39 -1.19
CA LEU A 123 3.78 -7.12 -2.28
C LEU A 123 3.38 -6.56 -3.65
N GLU A 124 2.10 -6.27 -3.84
CA GLU A 124 1.60 -5.62 -5.06
C GLU A 124 2.22 -4.23 -5.24
N GLU A 125 2.28 -3.41 -4.19
CA GLU A 125 2.87 -2.07 -4.23
C GLU A 125 4.39 -2.10 -4.52
N ILE A 126 5.11 -3.12 -4.04
CA ILE A 126 6.53 -3.32 -4.37
C ILE A 126 6.72 -3.61 -5.87
N LEU A 127 5.83 -4.42 -6.47
CA LEU A 127 5.89 -4.75 -7.90
C LEU A 127 5.37 -3.61 -8.78
N ASN A 128 4.34 -2.91 -8.32
CA ASN A 128 3.66 -1.83 -9.02
C ASN A 128 3.65 -0.55 -8.16
N PRO A 129 4.79 0.15 -8.03
CA PRO A 129 4.86 1.37 -7.23
C PRO A 129 3.87 2.42 -7.77
N ARG A 130 2.95 2.87 -6.91
CA ARG A 130 1.98 3.90 -7.31
C ARG A 130 2.67 5.25 -7.44
N VAL A 131 2.44 5.94 -8.55
CA VAL A 131 2.80 7.35 -8.69
C VAL A 131 1.78 8.15 -7.88
N VAL A 132 2.19 8.64 -6.71
CA VAL A 132 1.31 9.46 -5.85
C VAL A 132 1.09 10.82 -6.50
N THR A 133 -0.16 11.12 -6.84
CA THR A 133 -0.57 12.46 -7.26
C THR A 133 -0.72 13.36 -6.03
N TYR A 134 0.34 14.07 -5.68
CA TYR A 134 0.39 14.95 -4.50
C TYR A 134 -0.58 16.15 -4.59
N THR A 135 -0.81 16.68 -5.80
CA THR A 135 -1.70 17.85 -6.02
C THR A 135 -3.13 17.61 -5.54
N GLY A 136 -3.70 16.44 -5.82
CA GLY A 136 -5.07 16.12 -5.40
C GLY A 136 -5.21 16.01 -3.89
N LYS A 137 -4.21 15.45 -3.20
CA LYS A 137 -4.19 15.33 -1.74
C LYS A 137 -4.08 16.69 -1.06
N LEU A 138 -3.23 17.58 -1.58
CA LEU A 138 -3.06 18.93 -1.05
C LEU A 138 -4.27 19.81 -1.34
N TYR A 139 -4.87 19.70 -2.52
CA TYR A 139 -6.12 20.37 -2.83
C TYR A 139 -7.23 19.94 -1.87
N LYS A 140 -7.36 18.63 -1.60
CA LYS A 140 -8.31 18.12 -0.61
C LYS A 140 -8.05 18.70 0.78
N ALA A 141 -6.80 18.65 1.25
CA ALA A 141 -6.43 19.20 2.55
C ALA A 141 -6.76 20.70 2.66
N TRP A 142 -6.48 21.46 1.61
CA TRP A 142 -6.79 22.89 1.54
C TRP A 142 -8.30 23.13 1.57
N GLN A 143 -9.08 22.40 0.77
CA GLN A 143 -10.54 22.51 0.77
C GLN A 143 -11.17 22.14 2.12
N LEU A 144 -10.61 21.17 2.84
CA LEU A 144 -11.08 20.81 4.19
C LEU A 144 -10.83 21.95 5.18
N LEU A 145 -9.61 22.51 5.19
CA LEU A 145 -9.26 23.62 6.08
C LEU A 145 -10.08 24.88 5.75
N GLN A 146 -10.23 25.21 4.47
CA GLN A 146 -11.00 26.38 4.02
C GLN A 146 -12.46 26.36 4.50
N ASN A 147 -13.07 25.18 4.59
CA ASN A 147 -14.47 25.03 4.99
C ASN A 147 -14.64 24.66 6.49
N ILE A 148 -13.58 24.76 7.29
CA ILE A 148 -13.58 24.32 8.69
C ILE A 148 -14.62 25.06 9.55
N GLY A 149 -14.93 26.32 9.22
CA GLY A 149 -15.93 27.13 9.90
C GLY A 149 -17.35 26.56 9.80
N GLU A 150 -17.65 25.84 8.72
CA GLU A 150 -18.97 25.24 8.45
C GLU A 150 -19.15 23.89 9.15
N GLU A 151 -18.05 23.24 9.55
CA GLU A 151 -18.06 21.90 10.12
C GLU A 151 -18.55 21.84 11.57
N LYS A 152 -19.39 20.83 11.84
CA LYS A 152 -19.93 20.59 13.20
C LYS A 152 -18.90 19.96 14.12
N SER A 153 -18.03 19.13 13.56
CA SER A 153 -16.91 18.48 14.25
C SER A 153 -15.60 18.87 13.57
N PRO A 154 -15.16 20.14 13.71
CA PRO A 154 -14.04 20.68 12.94
C PRO A 154 -12.69 20.04 13.31
N TYR A 155 -12.54 19.48 14.51
CA TYR A 155 -11.32 18.72 14.82
C TYR A 155 -11.38 17.33 14.19
N GLU A 156 -12.48 16.61 14.37
CA GLU A 156 -12.63 15.21 13.92
C GLU A 156 -12.61 15.09 12.40
N ASN A 157 -13.39 15.93 11.71
CA ASN A 157 -13.63 15.83 10.27
C ASN A 157 -12.61 16.63 9.44
N VAL A 158 -11.91 17.58 10.04
CA VAL A 158 -10.99 18.45 9.30
C VAL A 158 -9.56 18.30 9.82
N LEU A 159 -9.22 18.82 11.00
CA LEU A 159 -7.81 18.82 11.44
C LEU A 159 -7.20 17.43 11.54
N ARG A 160 -7.95 16.44 12.05
CA ARG A 160 -7.46 15.07 12.16
C ARG A 160 -7.29 14.41 10.78
N GLU A 161 -8.23 14.63 9.87
CA GLU A 161 -8.16 14.10 8.51
C GLU A 161 -6.99 14.71 7.73
N VAL A 162 -6.86 16.04 7.77
CA VAL A 162 -5.73 16.77 7.17
C VAL A 162 -4.40 16.28 7.74
N ALA A 163 -4.33 16.04 9.06
CA ALA A 163 -3.12 15.51 9.69
C ALA A 163 -2.74 14.12 9.15
N SER A 164 -3.72 13.22 9.04
CA SER A 164 -3.51 11.88 8.45
C SER A 164 -3.07 11.97 6.99
N ASP A 165 -3.71 12.83 6.20
CA ASP A 165 -3.42 13.00 4.78
C ASP A 165 -2.02 13.57 4.53
N LEU A 166 -1.62 14.60 5.29
CA LEU A 166 -0.27 15.18 5.19
C LEU A 166 0.81 14.21 5.68
N GLU A 167 0.55 13.43 6.73
CA GLU A 167 1.49 12.41 7.22
C GLU A 167 1.69 11.29 6.18
N ALA A 168 0.61 10.81 5.55
CA ALA A 168 0.67 9.84 4.46
C ALA A 168 1.38 10.39 3.23
N LEU A 169 1.17 11.68 2.91
CA LEU A 169 1.86 12.36 1.82
C LEU A 169 3.37 12.44 2.08
N ASN A 170 3.79 12.91 3.26
CA ASN A 170 5.20 12.99 3.63
C ASN A 170 5.87 11.62 3.64
N LYS A 171 5.20 10.58 4.16
CA LYS A 171 5.70 9.20 4.09
C LYS A 171 5.94 8.77 2.65
N SER A 172 5.01 9.10 1.74
CA SER A 172 5.13 8.79 0.31
C SER A 172 6.28 9.56 -0.35
N LEU A 173 6.45 10.85 -0.02
CA LEU A 173 7.54 11.67 -0.54
C LEU A 173 8.91 11.18 -0.06
N ARG A 174 9.05 10.80 1.23
CA ARG A 174 10.27 10.17 1.75
C ARG A 174 10.59 8.86 1.04
N ALA A 175 9.58 8.00 0.84
CA ALA A 175 9.76 6.73 0.14
C ALA A 175 10.20 6.98 -1.32
N LEU A 176 9.59 7.96 -1.99
CA LEU A 176 9.98 8.37 -3.33
C LEU A 176 11.43 8.86 -3.33
N ASN A 177 11.79 9.83 -2.48
CA ASN A 177 13.14 10.39 -2.42
C ASN A 177 14.21 9.32 -2.15
N ALA A 178 13.97 8.43 -1.18
CA ALA A 178 14.85 7.29 -0.90
C ALA A 178 14.93 6.30 -2.07
N SER A 179 13.86 6.17 -2.87
CA SER A 179 13.79 5.25 -4.00
C SER A 179 14.39 5.80 -5.30
N ILE A 180 14.53 7.12 -5.47
CA ILE A 180 15.03 7.75 -6.72
C ILE A 180 16.40 7.17 -7.09
N GLY A 181 17.33 7.11 -6.13
CA GLY A 181 18.67 6.54 -6.36
C GLY A 181 18.59 5.08 -6.82
N HIS A 182 17.80 4.27 -6.14
CA HIS A 182 17.59 2.87 -6.51
C HIS A 182 16.85 2.67 -7.83
N TYR A 183 15.97 3.59 -8.20
CA TYR A 183 15.23 3.55 -9.46
C TYR A 183 16.15 3.91 -10.63
N ILE A 184 16.95 4.97 -10.50
CA ILE A 184 18.00 5.34 -11.46
C ILE A 184 19.00 4.20 -11.62
N ASP A 185 19.49 3.64 -10.52
CA ASP A 185 20.41 2.49 -10.55
C ASP A 185 19.76 1.30 -11.26
N ARG A 186 18.53 0.92 -10.93
CA ARG A 186 17.84 -0.21 -11.61
C ARG A 186 17.60 0.05 -13.09
N LEU A 187 17.23 1.27 -13.47
CA LEU A 187 17.01 1.64 -14.87
C LEU A 187 18.30 1.63 -15.69
N THR A 188 19.44 1.99 -15.08
CA THR A 188 20.72 2.13 -15.78
C THR A 188 21.61 0.89 -15.69
N ARG A 189 21.33 -0.02 -14.75
CA ARG A 189 22.13 -1.22 -14.53
C ARG A 189 22.14 -2.13 -15.76
N ASN A 190 23.34 -2.53 -16.17
CA ASN A 190 23.60 -3.37 -17.34
C ASN A 190 23.12 -2.79 -18.69
N ARG A 191 22.84 -1.47 -18.74
CA ARG A 191 22.55 -0.76 -19.99
C ARG A 191 23.75 0.03 -20.45
N THR A 192 23.89 0.14 -21.76
CA THR A 192 24.86 1.04 -22.39
C THR A 192 24.39 2.49 -22.29
N PRO A 193 25.30 3.47 -22.40
CA PRO A 193 24.93 4.89 -22.39
C PRO A 193 23.86 5.25 -23.44
N GLN A 194 23.84 4.59 -24.60
CA GLN A 194 22.83 4.80 -25.64
C GLN A 194 21.44 4.31 -25.23
N GLU A 195 21.34 3.12 -24.65
CA GLU A 195 20.06 2.56 -24.17
C GLU A 195 19.48 3.37 -22.99
N VAL A 196 20.34 4.03 -22.21
CA VAL A 196 19.91 4.96 -21.17
C VAL A 196 19.40 6.27 -21.79
N LEU A 197 20.05 6.79 -22.84
CA LEU A 197 19.60 7.99 -23.55
C LEU A 197 18.25 7.78 -24.24
N GLU A 198 18.02 6.62 -24.86
CA GLU A 198 16.72 6.31 -25.48
C GLU A 198 15.57 6.25 -24.44
N LEU A 199 15.85 5.86 -23.20
CA LEU A 199 14.88 5.97 -22.10
C LEU A 199 14.58 7.43 -21.75
N PHE A 200 15.60 8.31 -21.78
CA PHE A 200 15.42 9.74 -21.56
C PHE A 200 14.59 10.37 -22.68
N ASP A 201 14.83 10.02 -23.94
CA ASP A 201 14.06 10.55 -25.08
C ASP A 201 12.57 10.14 -24.96
N GLN A 202 12.30 8.88 -24.60
CA GLN A 202 10.93 8.40 -24.36
C GLN A 202 10.27 9.05 -23.12
N TYR A 203 11.06 9.38 -22.09
CA TYR A 203 10.61 10.12 -20.92
C TYR A 203 10.35 11.59 -21.23
N GLU A 204 11.18 12.23 -22.05
CA GLU A 204 11.02 13.62 -22.49
C GLU A 204 9.73 13.79 -23.29
N GLU A 205 9.47 12.86 -24.22
CA GLU A 205 8.29 12.87 -25.08
C GLU A 205 6.98 12.61 -24.31
N LYS A 206 7.01 11.75 -23.28
CA LYS A 206 5.81 11.35 -22.51
C LYS A 206 5.57 12.17 -21.24
N VAL A 207 6.63 12.59 -20.55
CA VAL A 207 6.55 13.16 -19.20
C VAL A 207 6.94 14.63 -19.20
N VAL A 208 8.02 15.03 -19.87
CA VAL A 208 8.50 16.42 -19.81
C VAL A 208 7.52 17.37 -20.51
N ALA A 209 6.98 17.04 -21.69
CA ALA A 209 6.00 17.93 -22.35
C ALA A 209 4.72 18.15 -21.52
N ALA A 210 4.21 17.11 -20.84
CA ALA A 210 3.01 17.18 -20.01
C ALA A 210 3.29 17.80 -18.62
N ALA A 211 4.43 17.48 -18.01
CA ALA A 211 4.87 18.04 -16.73
C ALA A 211 5.25 19.51 -16.87
N TYR A 212 5.89 19.92 -17.96
CA TYR A 212 6.28 21.32 -18.20
C TYR A 212 5.05 22.23 -18.41
N HIS A 213 3.99 21.71 -19.04
CA HIS A 213 2.70 22.41 -19.08
C HIS A 213 2.08 22.55 -17.69
N ARG A 214 2.01 21.47 -16.88
CA ARG A 214 1.52 21.50 -15.49
C ARG A 214 2.34 22.40 -14.57
N PHE A 215 3.66 22.44 -14.75
CA PHE A 215 4.58 23.29 -13.99
C PHE A 215 4.33 24.79 -14.26
N LYS A 216 3.84 25.13 -15.46
CA LYS A 216 3.57 26.51 -15.89
C LYS A 216 2.13 26.97 -15.64
N THR A 217 1.17 26.04 -15.51
CA THR A 217 -0.22 26.34 -15.16
C THR A 217 -0.46 26.10 -13.67
N SER A 218 -0.30 27.13 -12.83
CA SER A 218 -0.90 27.36 -11.48
C SER A 218 -0.95 26.26 -10.38
N ASP A 219 -0.70 24.99 -10.67
CA ASP A 219 -0.78 23.82 -9.77
C ASP A 219 0.59 23.50 -9.16
N ASN A 220 1.29 24.52 -8.70
CA ASN A 220 2.57 24.33 -8.04
C ASN A 220 2.35 23.94 -6.58
N LEU A 221 3.04 22.89 -6.11
CA LEU A 221 3.13 22.47 -4.71
C LEU A 221 3.35 23.67 -3.76
N PHE A 222 4.20 24.61 -4.19
CA PHE A 222 4.52 25.81 -3.43
C PHE A 222 3.30 26.74 -3.18
N ASN A 223 2.33 26.78 -4.09
CA ASN A 223 1.12 27.58 -3.91
C ASN A 223 0.22 26.97 -2.83
N TYR A 224 0.02 25.65 -2.88
CA TYR A 224 -0.78 24.95 -1.87
C TYR A 224 -0.17 25.04 -0.48
N ARG A 225 1.16 25.06 -0.37
CA ARG A 225 1.81 25.26 0.93
C ARG A 225 1.42 26.60 1.57
N ALA A 226 1.54 27.69 0.81
CA ALA A 226 1.18 29.02 1.30
C ALA A 226 -0.31 29.09 1.70
N TYR A 227 -1.20 28.51 0.88
CA TYR A 227 -2.61 28.44 1.21
C TYR A 227 -2.87 27.61 2.47
N LEU A 228 -2.24 26.45 2.62
CA LEU A 228 -2.40 25.61 3.81
C LEU A 228 -1.85 26.29 5.07
N GLU A 229 -0.72 27.00 4.98
CA GLU A 229 -0.17 27.79 6.08
C GLU A 229 -1.15 28.89 6.52
N GLU A 230 -1.75 29.61 5.58
CA GLU A 230 -2.77 30.64 5.84
C GLU A 230 -4.00 30.05 6.54
N GLU A 231 -4.55 28.94 6.03
CA GLU A 231 -5.73 28.31 6.66
C GLU A 231 -5.42 27.72 8.05
N LEU A 232 -4.18 27.27 8.30
CA LEU A 232 -3.75 26.81 9.63
C LEU A 232 -3.61 27.98 10.61
N ASP A 233 -3.20 29.14 10.15
CA ASP A 233 -3.18 30.38 10.94
C ASP A 233 -4.62 30.79 11.31
N ASP A 234 -5.55 30.71 10.38
CA ASP A 234 -6.98 30.97 10.62
C ASP A 234 -7.61 29.96 11.59
N CYS A 235 -7.23 28.67 11.50
CA CYS A 235 -7.62 27.66 12.48
C CYS A 235 -7.22 28.05 13.91
N GLU A 236 -6.00 28.56 14.09
CA GLU A 236 -5.48 28.96 15.39
C GLU A 236 -6.08 30.28 15.88
N ALA A 237 -6.31 31.24 14.98
CA ALA A 237 -6.81 32.57 15.30
C ALA A 237 -8.33 32.60 15.55
N GLU A 238 -9.13 31.95 14.70
CA GLU A 238 -10.58 32.11 14.68
C GLU A 238 -11.35 30.88 15.18
N HIS A 239 -10.79 29.68 15.02
CA HIS A 239 -11.52 28.43 15.24
C HIS A 239 -11.06 27.62 16.46
N LEU A 240 -9.97 28.04 17.11
CA LEU A 240 -9.36 27.33 18.23
C LEU A 240 -10.34 26.93 19.35
N PRO A 241 -11.30 27.77 19.80
CA PRO A 241 -12.24 27.37 20.86
C PRO A 241 -13.16 26.21 20.44
N ARG A 242 -13.65 26.24 19.19
CA ARG A 242 -14.51 25.16 18.63
C ARG A 242 -13.71 23.88 18.43
N LEU A 243 -12.49 24.01 17.91
CA LEU A 243 -11.56 22.90 17.74
C LEU A 243 -11.20 22.24 19.06
N ALA A 244 -10.91 23.02 20.10
CA ALA A 244 -10.58 22.49 21.43
C ALA A 244 -11.78 21.77 22.07
N LEU A 245 -13.00 22.30 21.90
CA LEU A 245 -14.20 21.65 22.42
C LEU A 245 -14.47 20.31 21.74
N ASP A 246 -14.31 20.26 20.41
CA ASP A 246 -14.45 19.02 19.65
C ASP A 246 -13.33 18.02 19.99
N TYR A 247 -12.08 18.48 20.05
CA TYR A 247 -10.93 17.69 20.48
C TYR A 247 -11.17 17.02 21.84
N ALA A 248 -11.60 17.79 22.85
CA ALA A 248 -11.86 17.26 24.19
C ALA A 248 -12.93 16.16 24.18
N ARG A 249 -13.97 16.33 23.35
CA ARG A 249 -15.05 15.34 23.19
C ARG A 249 -14.52 14.05 22.58
N VAL A 250 -13.74 14.15 21.51
CA VAL A 250 -13.30 12.99 20.73
C VAL A 250 -12.15 12.26 21.41
N GLU A 251 -11.16 12.98 21.94
CA GLU A 251 -9.98 12.43 22.62
C GLU A 251 -10.19 12.17 24.11
N ARG A 252 -11.36 12.54 24.64
CA ARG A 252 -11.75 12.33 26.06
C ARG A 252 -10.75 12.93 27.05
N CYS A 253 -10.20 14.11 26.74
CA CYS A 253 -9.26 14.84 27.61
C CYS A 253 -9.94 15.96 28.41
N ALA A 254 -9.22 16.54 29.38
CA ALA A 254 -9.74 17.67 30.13
C ALA A 254 -9.82 18.94 29.24
N PRO A 255 -10.81 19.83 29.44
CA PRO A 255 -10.94 21.05 28.65
C PRO A 255 -9.72 21.97 28.67
N GLY A 256 -8.97 21.98 29.78
CA GLY A 256 -7.73 22.76 29.93
C GLY A 256 -6.55 22.22 29.11
N GLU A 257 -6.60 20.95 28.70
CA GLU A 257 -5.54 20.29 27.91
C GLU A 257 -5.80 20.35 26.41
N ALA A 258 -7.06 20.56 26.01
CA ALA A 258 -7.48 20.47 24.61
C ALA A 258 -6.94 21.60 23.74
N ALA A 259 -7.03 22.87 24.17
CA ALA A 259 -6.52 23.99 23.36
C ALA A 259 -4.99 23.93 23.15
N PRO A 260 -4.16 23.62 24.17
CA PRO A 260 -2.73 23.34 23.97
C PRO A 260 -2.47 22.19 23.01
N ALA A 261 -3.23 21.09 23.10
CA ALA A 261 -3.07 19.94 22.22
C ALA A 261 -3.41 20.27 20.76
N VAL A 262 -4.49 21.04 20.52
CA VAL A 262 -4.84 21.52 19.17
C VAL A 262 -3.75 22.42 18.61
N ARG A 263 -3.18 23.35 19.39
CA ARG A 263 -2.06 24.17 18.93
C ARG A 263 -0.82 23.35 18.58
N ALA A 264 -0.50 22.34 19.40
CA ALA A 264 0.59 21.43 19.12
C ALA A 264 0.36 20.65 17.82
N LEU A 265 -0.89 20.25 17.55
CA LEU A 265 -1.26 19.61 16.28
C LEU A 265 -1.10 20.56 15.09
N ILE A 266 -1.60 21.80 15.19
CA ILE A 266 -1.44 22.80 14.13
C ILE A 266 0.05 23.04 13.85
N GLN A 267 0.88 23.15 14.89
CA GLN A 267 2.32 23.28 14.72
C GLN A 267 2.93 22.06 14.03
N LYS A 268 2.55 20.83 14.41
CA LYS A 268 2.98 19.60 13.72
C LYS A 268 2.62 19.64 12.23
N LEU A 269 1.48 20.22 11.86
CA LEU A 269 1.07 20.36 10.46
C LEU A 269 1.94 21.38 9.71
N ARG A 270 2.25 22.53 10.33
CA ARG A 270 3.21 23.50 9.78
C ARG A 270 4.58 22.85 9.56
N ASP A 271 5.09 22.12 10.55
CA ASP A 271 6.37 21.40 10.45
C ASP A 271 6.32 20.34 9.32
N SER A 272 5.18 19.68 9.13
CA SER A 272 4.97 18.71 8.05
C SER A 272 5.00 19.36 6.67
N LEU A 273 4.44 20.57 6.52
CA LEU A 273 4.48 21.34 5.28
C LEU A 273 5.90 21.85 4.98
N GLU A 274 6.67 22.19 6.00
CA GLU A 274 8.09 22.55 5.86
C GLU A 274 8.93 21.34 5.42
N GLU A 275 8.71 20.16 6.02
CA GLU A 275 9.39 18.91 5.65
C GLU A 275 9.26 18.63 4.14
N MET A 276 8.07 18.80 3.56
CA MET A 276 7.82 18.62 2.12
C MET A 276 8.70 19.51 1.24
N SER A 277 9.11 20.69 1.73
CA SER A 277 9.95 21.62 0.98
C SER A 277 11.42 21.20 0.94
N THR A 278 11.81 20.26 1.81
CA THR A 278 13.19 19.80 1.98
C THR A 278 13.45 18.41 1.39
N LEU A 279 12.40 17.71 0.95
CA LEU A 279 12.43 16.39 0.32
C LEU A 279 12.43 16.49 -1.21
#